data_AF-A0A7R9SWW4-F1
#
_entry.id   AF-A0A7R9SWW4-F1
#
_cell.length_a   1.000
_cell.length_b   1.000
_cell.length_c   1.000
_cell.angle_alpha   90.00
_cell.angle_beta   90.00
_cell.angle_gamma   90.00
#
_symmetry.space_group_name_H-M   'P 1'
#
loop_
_entity.id
_entity.type
_entity.pdbx_description
1 polymer ?
#
loop_
_entity_poly.entity_id
_entity_poly.type
_entity_poly.pdbx_seq_one_letter_code
_entity_poly.pdbx_strand_id
1 'polypeptide(L)'
;LVPLNLPGYAVGGLSGGEDKANFWRCVDASLELLPENKPRYVMGVGYPVDIVVCVALGADMFDCVYPTRTARFGTAMVSSGLLKLRSRSFANDMRPIEAGCDCATCKRYTRAYLHTIVTREPVASSLVSVHNVRYMMRLMEQIREAIENNRFEAFVQQFMRKQFPRVRANDDYAVPYEKMEEDGRAPVWVREALAKAGIALKS
;
A
#
# COMPACT_ATOMS: atom_id res chain seq x y z
N LEU A 1 2.20 29.82 3.73
CA LEU A 1 1.40 28.99 4.66
C LEU A 1 2.09 28.80 6.02
N VAL A 2 3.38 28.44 6.07
CA VAL A 2 4.11 28.24 7.35
C VAL A 2 3.99 29.42 8.34
N PRO A 3 4.11 30.71 7.93
CA PRO A 3 3.98 31.85 8.86
C PRO A 3 2.62 31.96 9.56
N LEU A 4 1.57 31.31 9.04
CA LEU A 4 0.23 31.31 9.66
C LEU A 4 0.13 30.40 10.88
N ASN A 5 1.17 29.61 11.19
CA ASN A 5 1.25 28.78 12.39
C ASN A 5 0.03 27.83 12.61
N LEU A 6 -0.47 27.21 11.54
CA LEU A 6 -1.61 26.29 11.59
C LEU A 6 -1.31 25.00 12.37
N PRO A 7 -2.32 24.28 12.91
CA PRO A 7 -2.11 23.06 13.70
C PRO A 7 -1.56 21.87 12.89
N GLY A 8 -1.66 21.88 11.56
CA GLY A 8 -1.11 20.86 10.66
C GLY A 8 -1.09 21.37 9.22
N TYR A 9 -0.38 20.67 8.33
CA TYR A 9 -0.22 21.08 6.94
C TYR A 9 -0.50 19.93 5.99
N ALA A 10 -1.19 20.22 4.89
CA ALA A 10 -1.49 19.26 3.85
C ALA A 10 -0.65 19.53 2.59
N VAL A 11 -0.21 18.45 1.95
CA VAL A 11 0.42 18.42 0.63
C VAL A 11 -0.60 17.85 -0.34
N GLY A 12 -1.15 18.72 -1.19
CA GLY A 12 -2.14 18.38 -2.20
C GLY A 12 -1.58 18.52 -3.63
N GLY A 13 -2.36 18.11 -4.62
CA GLY A 13 -2.00 18.19 -6.05
C GLY A 13 -1.36 16.91 -6.62
N LEU A 14 -0.94 15.98 -5.76
CA LEU A 14 -0.13 14.80 -6.12
C LEU A 14 -0.95 13.53 -6.40
N SER A 15 -2.26 13.65 -6.63
CA SER A 15 -3.23 12.56 -6.53
C SER A 15 -3.47 11.76 -7.84
N GLY A 16 -2.38 11.34 -8.50
CA GLY A 16 -2.40 10.21 -9.45
C GLY A 16 -2.32 10.49 -10.95
N GLY A 17 -1.97 11.71 -11.36
CA GLY A 17 -1.69 12.07 -12.76
C GLY A 17 -0.21 12.28 -13.09
N GLU A 18 0.65 12.34 -12.08
CA GLU A 18 2.06 12.70 -12.24
C GLU A 18 2.93 11.45 -12.46
N ASP A 19 4.06 11.65 -13.14
CA ASP A 19 5.11 10.64 -13.19
C ASP A 19 5.64 10.33 -11.78
N LYS A 20 5.88 9.05 -11.49
CA LYS A 20 6.30 8.60 -10.15
C LYS A 20 7.62 9.22 -9.69
N ALA A 21 8.55 9.53 -10.60
CA ALA A 21 9.79 10.21 -10.26
C ALA A 21 9.55 11.66 -9.85
N ASN A 22 8.57 12.34 -10.45
CA ASN A 22 8.18 13.69 -10.03
C ASN A 22 7.38 13.65 -8.73
N PHE A 23 6.46 12.69 -8.59
CA PHE A 23 5.63 12.52 -7.40
C PHE A 23 6.46 12.54 -6.11
N TRP A 24 7.45 11.64 -5.99
CA TRP A 24 8.19 11.53 -4.72
C TRP A 24 9.08 12.75 -4.45
N ARG A 25 9.62 13.39 -5.51
CA ARG A 25 10.42 14.62 -5.40
C ARG A 25 9.57 15.81 -4.94
N CYS A 26 8.33 15.91 -5.44
CA CYS A 26 7.37 16.91 -4.98
C CYS A 26 7.00 16.70 -3.52
N VAL A 27 6.80 15.44 -3.10
CA VAL A 27 6.55 15.11 -1.68
C VAL A 27 7.74 15.54 -0.82
N ASP A 28 8.95 15.08 -1.15
CA ASP A 28 10.19 15.39 -0.41
C ASP A 28 10.41 16.91 -0.27
N ALA A 29 10.39 17.64 -1.38
CA ALA A 29 10.58 19.09 -1.37
C ALA A 29 9.47 19.83 -0.60
N SER A 30 8.23 19.32 -0.63
CA SER A 30 7.14 19.91 0.14
C SER A 30 7.32 19.68 1.63
N LEU A 31 7.63 18.45 2.05
CA LEU A 31 7.77 18.07 3.45
C LEU A 31 8.98 18.74 4.13
N GLU A 32 10.08 18.93 3.40
CA GLU A 32 11.29 19.62 3.90
C GLU A 32 11.00 21.07 4.32
N LEU A 33 10.02 21.73 3.68
CA LEU A 33 9.62 23.10 3.99
C LEU A 33 8.58 23.19 5.12
N LEU A 34 8.04 22.06 5.60
CA LEU A 34 7.00 22.03 6.62
C LEU A 34 7.61 21.83 8.03
N PRO A 35 7.05 22.46 9.07
CA PRO A 35 7.53 22.26 10.44
C PRO A 35 7.51 20.77 10.85
N GLU A 36 8.60 20.30 11.46
CA GLU A 36 8.74 18.90 11.94
C GLU A 36 7.84 18.57 13.13
N ASN A 37 7.50 19.58 13.93
CA ASN A 37 6.69 19.41 15.13
C ASN A 37 5.17 19.44 14.86
N LYS A 38 4.75 19.31 13.60
CA LYS A 38 3.34 19.39 13.20
C LYS A 38 2.97 18.30 12.20
N PRO A 39 1.74 17.77 12.23
CA PRO A 39 1.31 16.74 11.31
C PRO A 39 1.39 17.17 9.84
N ARG A 40 1.91 16.29 9.00
CA ARG A 40 2.08 16.45 7.56
C ARG A 40 1.19 15.44 6.81
N TYR A 41 0.15 15.95 6.18
CA TYR A 41 -0.88 15.15 5.51
C TYR A 41 -0.68 15.13 4.00
N VAL A 42 -0.43 13.96 3.41
CA VAL A 42 -0.31 13.80 1.96
C VAL A 42 -1.64 13.30 1.39
N MET A 43 -2.30 14.15 0.59
CA MET A 43 -3.67 13.93 0.14
C MET A 43 -3.74 12.99 -1.07
N GLY A 44 -4.70 12.06 -1.06
CA GLY A 44 -5.03 11.22 -2.21
C GLY A 44 -4.06 10.06 -2.50
N VAL A 45 -3.12 9.78 -1.60
CA VAL A 45 -2.14 8.68 -1.74
C VAL A 45 -2.65 7.42 -1.07
N GLY A 46 -2.80 6.34 -1.85
CA GLY A 46 -3.42 5.09 -1.37
C GLY A 46 -2.74 3.80 -1.80
N TYR A 47 -1.72 3.86 -2.65
CA TYR A 47 -0.94 2.67 -2.98
C TYR A 47 -0.02 2.31 -1.81
N PRO A 48 0.05 1.03 -1.40
CA PRO A 48 0.88 0.63 -0.26
C PRO A 48 2.36 1.01 -0.39
N VAL A 49 2.93 0.90 -1.60
CA VAL A 49 4.32 1.30 -1.88
C VAL A 49 4.50 2.80 -1.68
N ASP A 50 3.60 3.61 -2.25
CA ASP A 50 3.64 5.07 -2.11
C ASP A 50 3.54 5.50 -0.66
N ILE A 51 2.64 4.91 0.13
CA ILE A 51 2.51 5.22 1.56
C ILE A 51 3.81 4.92 2.30
N VAL A 52 4.42 3.75 2.09
CA VAL A 52 5.67 3.39 2.75
C VAL A 52 6.80 4.36 2.38
N VAL A 53 6.89 4.77 1.11
CA VAL A 53 7.87 5.77 0.66
C VAL A 53 7.59 7.14 1.26
N CYS A 54 6.34 7.62 1.23
CA CYS A 54 5.98 8.92 1.81
C CYS A 54 6.22 8.98 3.32
N VAL A 55 5.97 7.88 4.05
CA VAL A 55 6.33 7.80 5.48
C VAL A 55 7.84 7.92 5.66
N ALA A 56 8.64 7.24 4.82
CA ALA A 56 10.10 7.36 4.87
C ALA A 56 10.59 8.80 4.57
N LEU A 57 9.82 9.57 3.79
CA LEU A 57 10.06 10.99 3.52
C LEU A 57 9.49 11.94 4.61
N GLY A 58 8.83 11.41 5.65
CA GLY A 58 8.34 12.19 6.79
C GLY A 58 6.88 12.64 6.70
N ALA A 59 6.03 11.92 5.98
CA ALA A 59 4.57 12.12 5.99
C ALA A 59 3.89 11.33 7.12
N ASP A 60 2.84 11.91 7.71
CA ASP A 60 2.15 11.36 8.89
C ASP A 60 0.74 10.84 8.61
N MET A 61 0.04 11.47 7.65
CA MET A 61 -1.37 11.21 7.37
C MET A 61 -1.62 10.99 5.88
N PHE A 62 -2.61 10.16 5.58
CA PHE A 62 -2.99 9.77 4.22
C PHE A 62 -4.50 9.57 4.12
N ASP A 63 -5.03 9.80 2.92
CA ASP A 63 -6.38 9.39 2.53
C ASP A 63 -6.36 8.88 1.09
N CYS A 64 -7.21 7.91 0.79
CA CYS A 64 -7.46 7.54 -0.60
C CYS A 64 -8.71 6.67 -0.71
N VAL A 65 -9.43 6.83 -1.81
CA VAL A 65 -10.50 5.90 -2.21
C VAL A 65 -9.97 4.56 -2.72
N TYR A 66 -8.65 4.39 -2.87
CA TYR A 66 -8.04 3.22 -3.48
C TYR A 66 -8.53 1.87 -2.90
N PRO A 67 -8.62 1.66 -1.58
CA PRO A 67 -9.06 0.38 -1.01
C PRO A 67 -10.49 0.02 -1.41
N THR A 68 -11.42 0.99 -1.35
CA THR A 68 -12.84 0.78 -1.65
C THR A 68 -13.12 0.77 -3.15
N ARG A 69 -12.42 1.60 -3.94
CA ARG A 69 -12.49 1.60 -5.41
C ARG A 69 -12.02 0.26 -5.96
N THR A 70 -10.88 -0.24 -5.49
CA THR A 70 -10.30 -1.52 -5.92
C THR A 70 -11.19 -2.72 -5.55
N ALA A 71 -11.85 -2.65 -4.39
CA ALA A 71 -12.83 -3.66 -3.97
C ALA A 71 -14.04 -3.78 -4.93
N ARG A 72 -14.53 -2.67 -5.50
CA ARG A 72 -15.63 -2.68 -6.49
C ARG A 72 -15.28 -3.45 -7.76
N PHE A 73 -14.00 -3.49 -8.13
CA PHE A 73 -13.51 -4.30 -9.25
C PHE A 73 -13.26 -5.77 -8.87
N GLY A 74 -13.57 -6.15 -7.63
CA GLY A 74 -13.35 -7.51 -7.15
C GLY A 74 -11.89 -7.84 -6.89
N THR A 75 -11.11 -6.84 -6.49
CA THR A 75 -9.69 -7.00 -6.22
C THR A 75 -9.43 -6.78 -4.74
N ALA A 76 -8.78 -7.77 -4.11
CA ALA A 76 -8.42 -7.72 -2.71
C ALA A 76 -6.92 -7.43 -2.53
N MET A 77 -6.59 -6.57 -1.56
CA MET A 77 -5.23 -6.18 -1.22
C MET A 77 -4.59 -7.22 -0.29
N VAL A 78 -3.36 -7.65 -0.59
CA VAL A 78 -2.61 -8.61 0.24
C VAL A 78 -1.15 -8.20 0.33
N SER A 79 -0.43 -8.74 1.30
CA SER A 79 0.97 -8.38 1.56
C SER A 79 1.94 -8.64 0.39
N SER A 80 1.58 -9.50 -0.57
CA SER A 80 2.35 -9.76 -1.80
C SER A 80 1.83 -9.05 -3.06
N GLY A 81 0.76 -8.24 -2.94
CA GLY A 81 0.15 -7.60 -4.10
C GLY A 81 -1.37 -7.56 -4.07
N LEU A 82 -1.99 -7.92 -5.19
CA LEU A 82 -3.42 -7.85 -5.42
C LEU A 82 -3.99 -9.19 -5.88
N LEU A 83 -5.00 -9.70 -5.18
CA LEU A 83 -5.77 -10.86 -5.63
C LEU A 83 -6.95 -10.40 -6.49
N LYS A 84 -6.92 -10.71 -7.78
CA LYS A 84 -8.06 -10.50 -8.68
C LYS A 84 -9.08 -11.62 -8.47
N LEU A 85 -10.01 -11.45 -7.54
CA LEU A 85 -10.95 -12.51 -7.11
C LEU A 85 -11.87 -13.01 -8.24
N ARG A 86 -11.98 -12.28 -9.36
CA ARG A 86 -12.65 -12.73 -10.59
C ARG A 86 -11.91 -13.86 -11.32
N SER A 87 -10.62 -14.08 -11.02
CA SER A 87 -9.82 -15.12 -11.67
C SER A 87 -10.34 -16.52 -11.32
N ARG A 88 -10.42 -17.39 -12.34
CA ARG A 88 -10.82 -18.79 -12.19
C ARG A 88 -9.89 -19.58 -11.25
N SER A 89 -8.65 -19.12 -11.06
CA SER A 89 -7.71 -19.71 -10.09
C SER A 89 -8.26 -19.76 -8.66
N PHE A 90 -9.21 -18.88 -8.32
CA PHE A 90 -9.81 -18.84 -6.99
C PHE A 90 -11.07 -19.69 -6.85
N ALA A 91 -11.59 -20.30 -7.93
CA ALA A 91 -12.88 -21.01 -7.91
C ALA A 91 -12.98 -22.13 -6.86
N ASN A 92 -11.87 -22.79 -6.55
CA ASN A 92 -11.79 -23.86 -5.55
C ASN A 92 -10.81 -23.53 -4.40
N ASP A 93 -10.38 -22.26 -4.27
CA ASP A 93 -9.45 -21.84 -3.23
C ASP A 93 -10.19 -21.59 -1.91
N MET A 94 -10.13 -22.57 -1.00
CA MET A 94 -10.81 -22.52 0.30
C MET A 94 -10.07 -21.68 1.36
N ARG A 95 -8.93 -21.08 1.02
CA ARG A 95 -8.19 -20.18 1.93
C ARG A 95 -8.96 -18.85 2.11
N PRO A 96 -8.77 -18.13 3.22
CA PRO A 96 -9.22 -16.73 3.33
C PRO A 96 -8.45 -15.84 2.36
N ILE A 97 -8.86 -14.58 2.19
CA ILE A 97 -8.11 -13.61 1.35
C ILE A 97 -6.64 -13.55 1.79
N GLU A 98 -6.39 -13.39 3.09
CA GLU A 98 -5.05 -13.41 3.66
C GLU A 98 -5.02 -14.18 4.99
N ALA A 99 -4.09 -15.12 5.12
CA ALA A 99 -3.88 -15.85 6.36
C ALA A 99 -3.42 -14.91 7.48
N GLY A 100 -3.98 -15.06 8.69
CA GLY A 100 -3.68 -14.19 9.83
C GLY A 100 -4.35 -12.83 9.80
N CYS A 101 -5.15 -12.50 8.78
CA CYS A 101 -5.98 -11.29 8.78
C CYS A 101 -7.16 -11.45 9.74
N ASP A 102 -7.33 -10.49 10.64
CA ASP A 102 -8.33 -10.48 11.70
C ASP A 102 -9.67 -9.83 11.30
N CYS A 103 -9.81 -9.41 10.04
CA CYS A 103 -11.01 -8.75 9.54
C CYS A 103 -12.21 -9.72 9.48
N ALA A 104 -13.43 -9.17 9.56
CA ALA A 104 -14.66 -9.96 9.51
C ALA A 104 -14.78 -10.79 8.22
N THR A 105 -14.24 -10.31 7.10
CA THR A 105 -14.26 -11.01 5.82
C THR A 105 -13.38 -12.25 5.82
N CYS A 106 -12.12 -12.13 6.24
CA CYS A 106 -11.18 -13.25 6.29
C CYS A 106 -11.58 -14.32 7.32
N LYS A 107 -12.28 -13.94 8.39
CA LYS A 107 -12.78 -14.87 9.40
C LYS A 107 -13.99 -15.70 8.95
N ARG A 108 -14.70 -15.30 7.89
CA ARG A 108 -16.00 -15.89 7.51
C ARG A 108 -16.05 -16.44 6.10
N TYR A 109 -15.27 -15.89 5.17
CA TYR A 109 -15.40 -16.18 3.74
C TYR A 109 -14.09 -16.67 3.15
N THR A 110 -14.21 -17.64 2.25
CA THR A 110 -13.11 -18.17 1.45
C THR A 110 -12.95 -17.38 0.16
N ARG A 111 -11.78 -17.49 -0.48
CA ARG A 111 -11.53 -16.93 -1.82
C ARG A 111 -12.48 -17.53 -2.87
N ALA A 112 -12.82 -18.81 -2.77
CA ALA A 112 -13.80 -19.49 -3.62
C ALA A 112 -15.22 -18.91 -3.49
N TYR A 113 -15.66 -18.65 -2.26
CA TYR A 113 -16.95 -18.00 -2.03
C TYR A 113 -16.95 -16.60 -2.63
N LEU A 114 -15.93 -15.80 -2.32
CA LEU A 114 -15.80 -14.44 -2.83
C LEU A 114 -15.72 -14.40 -4.37
N HIS A 115 -14.98 -15.32 -4.99
CA HIS A 115 -14.91 -15.49 -6.44
C HIS A 115 -16.30 -15.67 -7.06
N THR A 116 -17.14 -16.48 -6.42
CA THR A 116 -18.50 -16.77 -6.90
C THR A 116 -19.38 -15.52 -6.87
N ILE A 117 -19.30 -14.71 -5.82
CA ILE A 117 -20.21 -13.57 -5.61
C ILE A 117 -19.71 -12.26 -6.22
N VAL A 118 -18.41 -12.10 -6.49
CA VAL A 118 -17.82 -10.80 -6.87
C VAL A 118 -18.29 -10.23 -8.21
N THR A 119 -18.84 -11.08 -9.09
CA THR A 119 -19.44 -10.67 -10.37
C THR A 119 -20.96 -10.70 -10.36
N ARG A 120 -21.57 -11.19 -9.28
CA ARG A 120 -23.01 -11.51 -9.21
C ARG A 120 -23.75 -10.67 -8.17
N GLU A 121 -23.10 -10.36 -7.06
CA GLU A 121 -23.75 -9.76 -5.90
C GLU A 121 -23.07 -8.45 -5.49
N PRO A 122 -23.80 -7.33 -5.39
CA PRO A 122 -23.25 -6.05 -4.95
C PRO A 122 -22.58 -6.10 -3.56
N VAL A 123 -23.06 -6.97 -2.67
CA VAL A 123 -22.51 -7.16 -1.31
C VAL A 123 -21.05 -7.57 -1.32
N ALA A 124 -20.59 -8.25 -2.38
CA ALA A 124 -19.20 -8.65 -2.51
C ALA A 124 -18.24 -7.46 -2.44
N SER A 125 -18.62 -6.32 -3.02
CA SER A 125 -17.82 -5.09 -2.97
C SER A 125 -17.65 -4.56 -1.54
N SER A 126 -18.67 -4.72 -0.68
CA SER A 126 -18.61 -4.33 0.72
C SER A 126 -17.73 -5.28 1.53
N LEU A 127 -17.87 -6.59 1.31
CA LEU A 127 -17.03 -7.60 1.97
C LEU A 127 -15.54 -7.41 1.64
N VAL A 128 -15.22 -7.17 0.37
CA VAL A 128 -13.83 -6.92 -0.05
C VAL A 128 -13.36 -5.55 0.45
N SER A 129 -14.24 -4.55 0.55
CA SER A 129 -13.88 -3.24 1.13
C SER A 129 -13.48 -3.35 2.60
N VAL A 130 -14.22 -4.13 3.41
CA VAL A 130 -13.86 -4.38 4.82
C VAL A 130 -12.45 -4.96 4.93
N HIS A 131 -12.10 -5.92 4.06
CA HIS A 131 -10.76 -6.47 4.01
C HIS A 131 -9.71 -5.44 3.58
N ASN A 132 -9.94 -4.73 2.47
CA ASN A 132 -8.97 -3.77 1.93
C ASN A 132 -8.70 -2.61 2.90
N VAL A 133 -9.73 -2.10 3.59
CA VAL A 133 -9.55 -1.08 4.63
C VAL A 133 -8.75 -1.63 5.80
N ARG A 134 -9.06 -2.85 6.27
CA ARG A 134 -8.28 -3.48 7.35
C ARG A 134 -6.82 -3.72 6.95
N TYR A 135 -6.56 -4.07 5.69
CA TYR A 135 -5.19 -4.20 5.18
C TYR A 135 -4.42 -2.88 5.32
N MET A 136 -5.01 -1.74 4.92
CA MET A 136 -4.37 -0.42 5.06
C MET A 136 -4.14 -0.05 6.53
N MET A 137 -5.10 -0.33 7.41
CA MET A 137 -4.93 -0.10 8.84
C MET A 137 -3.78 -0.92 9.42
N ARG A 138 -3.72 -2.23 9.10
CA ARG A 138 -2.63 -3.11 9.53
C ARG A 138 -1.27 -2.66 8.98
N LEU A 139 -1.22 -2.14 7.76
CA LEU A 139 0.00 -1.57 7.20
C LEU A 139 0.48 -0.38 8.04
N MET A 140 -0.41 0.57 8.36
CA MET A 140 -0.06 1.72 9.19
C MET A 140 0.27 1.34 10.64
N GLU A 141 -0.38 0.31 11.20
CA GLU A 141 -0.04 -0.27 12.51
C GLU A 141 1.40 -0.83 12.51
N GLN A 142 1.76 -1.63 11.50
CA GLN A 142 3.10 -2.20 11.36
C GLN A 142 4.17 -1.13 11.14
N ILE A 143 3.86 -0.10 10.34
CA ILE A 143 4.75 1.05 10.13
C ILE A 143 5.02 1.74 11.47
N ARG A 144 3.96 2.06 12.23
CA ARG A 144 4.07 2.72 13.53
C ARG A 144 4.89 1.89 14.51
N GLU A 145 4.57 0.60 14.64
CA GLU A 145 5.31 -0.33 15.49
C GLU A 145 6.79 -0.37 15.11
N ALA A 146 7.11 -0.43 13.81
CA ALA A 146 8.49 -0.46 13.35
C ALA A 146 9.26 0.83 13.67
N ILE A 147 8.60 2.00 13.59
CA ILE A 147 9.19 3.28 13.96
C ILE A 147 9.45 3.33 15.48
N GLU A 148 8.45 3.02 16.29
CA GLU A 148 8.55 3.03 17.77
C GLU A 148 9.63 2.08 18.28
N ASN A 149 9.90 0.99 17.55
CA ASN A 149 10.89 -0.01 17.90
C ASN A 149 12.27 0.19 17.21
N ASN A 150 12.53 1.32 16.56
CA ASN A 150 13.77 1.58 15.81
C ASN A 150 14.11 0.51 14.76
N ARG A 151 13.09 -0.07 14.13
CA ARG A 151 13.19 -1.15 13.13
C ARG A 151 12.55 -0.78 11.78
N PHE A 152 12.31 0.51 11.55
CA PHE A 152 11.64 0.99 10.33
C PHE A 152 12.39 0.64 9.05
N GLU A 153 13.72 0.81 8.99
CA GLU A 153 14.52 0.44 7.82
C GLU A 153 14.36 -1.05 7.47
N ALA A 154 14.45 -1.94 8.47
CA ALA A 154 14.28 -3.38 8.30
C ALA A 154 12.85 -3.71 7.82
N PHE A 155 11.85 -3.02 8.36
CA PHE A 155 10.46 -3.14 7.90
C PHE A 155 10.32 -2.76 6.42
N VAL A 156 10.87 -1.61 6.00
CA VAL A 156 10.81 -1.15 4.60
C VAL A 156 11.49 -2.16 3.67
N GLN A 157 12.68 -2.64 4.04
CA GLN A 157 13.39 -3.67 3.26
C GLN A 157 12.57 -4.96 3.12
N GLN A 158 11.94 -5.42 4.21
CA GLN A 158 11.09 -6.61 4.18
C GLN A 158 9.82 -6.37 3.34
N PHE A 159 9.19 -5.21 3.47
CA PHE A 159 8.02 -4.82 2.71
C PHE A 159 8.34 -4.80 1.21
N MET A 160 9.41 -4.12 0.79
CA MET A 160 9.81 -4.04 -0.61
C MET A 160 10.17 -5.40 -1.20
N ARG A 161 10.78 -6.31 -0.43
CA ARG A 161 11.01 -7.70 -0.87
C ARG A 161 9.71 -8.47 -1.14
N LYS A 162 8.66 -8.23 -0.36
CA LYS A 162 7.35 -8.86 -0.57
C LYS A 162 6.61 -8.27 -1.77
N GLN A 163 6.72 -6.95 -1.98
CA GLN A 163 6.09 -6.27 -3.12
C GLN A 163 6.82 -6.57 -4.43
N PHE A 164 8.15 -6.68 -4.36
CA PHE A 164 9.02 -6.93 -5.49
C PHE A 164 9.86 -8.21 -5.31
N PRO A 165 9.23 -9.40 -5.32
CA PRO A 165 9.94 -10.68 -5.20
C PRO A 165 10.66 -11.08 -6.50
N ARG A 166 11.96 -11.40 -6.43
CA ARG A 166 12.74 -11.88 -7.59
C ARG A 166 12.22 -13.19 -8.18
N VAL A 167 11.67 -14.06 -7.34
CA VAL A 167 11.05 -15.34 -7.73
C VAL A 167 9.69 -15.42 -7.06
N ARG A 168 8.65 -15.69 -7.84
CA ARG A 168 7.29 -15.92 -7.33
C ARG A 168 7.05 -17.42 -7.17
N ALA A 169 6.41 -17.80 -6.08
CA ALA A 169 5.95 -19.18 -5.93
C ALA A 169 4.85 -19.46 -6.98
N ASN A 170 4.78 -20.71 -7.47
CA ASN A 170 3.78 -21.12 -8.48
C ASN A 170 2.32 -20.91 -8.04
N ASP A 171 2.05 -20.83 -6.73
CA ASP A 171 0.72 -20.62 -6.15
C ASP A 171 0.46 -19.17 -5.68
N ASP A 172 1.36 -18.25 -6.01
CA ASP A 172 1.19 -16.82 -5.73
C ASP A 172 0.39 -16.14 -6.85
N TYR A 173 -0.93 -16.14 -6.70
CA TYR A 173 -1.85 -15.48 -7.63
C TYR A 173 -1.88 -13.95 -7.48
N ALA A 174 -1.15 -13.38 -6.52
CA ALA A 174 -1.14 -11.94 -6.34
C ALA A 174 -0.47 -11.26 -7.52
N VAL A 175 -1.10 -10.29 -8.17
CA VAL A 175 -0.42 -9.43 -9.14
C VAL A 175 0.27 -8.29 -8.40
N PRO A 176 1.46 -7.82 -8.83
CA PRO A 176 2.13 -6.73 -8.14
C PRO A 176 1.34 -5.42 -8.26
N TYR A 177 1.52 -4.52 -7.28
CA TYR A 177 0.98 -3.16 -7.35
C TYR A 177 1.68 -2.34 -8.43
N GLU A 178 3.00 -2.51 -8.56
CA GLU A 178 3.83 -1.84 -9.56
C GLU A 178 4.71 -2.85 -10.28
N LYS A 179 5.00 -2.59 -11.57
CA LYS A 179 5.90 -3.44 -12.35
C LYS A 179 7.32 -3.28 -11.83
N MET A 180 8.04 -4.39 -11.76
CA MET A 180 9.50 -4.35 -11.61
C MET A 180 10.15 -3.81 -12.87
N GLU A 181 11.39 -3.37 -12.72
CA GLU A 181 12.29 -3.13 -13.85
C GLU A 181 12.61 -4.45 -14.56
N GLU A 182 13.13 -4.36 -15.80
CA GLU A 182 13.49 -5.54 -16.61
C GLU A 182 14.55 -6.42 -15.95
N ASP A 183 15.37 -5.85 -15.06
CA ASP A 183 16.38 -6.55 -14.29
C ASP A 183 15.84 -7.24 -13.01
N GLY A 184 14.52 -7.20 -12.80
CA GLY A 184 13.85 -7.83 -11.66
C GLY A 184 13.96 -7.05 -10.34
N ARG A 185 14.47 -5.81 -10.37
CA ARG A 185 14.56 -4.94 -9.18
C ARG A 185 13.29 -4.09 -9.01
N ALA A 186 13.17 -3.51 -7.80
CA ALA A 186 12.14 -2.51 -7.52
C ALA A 186 12.30 -1.28 -8.46
N PRO A 187 11.20 -0.59 -8.78
CA PRO A 187 11.20 0.57 -9.67
C PRO A 187 12.27 1.59 -9.32
N VAL A 188 12.85 2.25 -10.32
CA VAL A 188 13.90 3.28 -10.12
C VAL A 188 13.45 4.34 -9.11
N TRP A 189 12.22 4.85 -9.25
CA TRP A 189 11.69 5.90 -8.37
C TRP A 189 11.63 5.45 -6.89
N VAL A 190 11.29 4.19 -6.62
CA VAL A 190 11.26 3.63 -5.26
C VAL A 190 12.67 3.61 -4.68
N ARG A 191 13.65 3.17 -5.47
CA ARG A 191 15.05 3.07 -5.05
C ARG A 191 15.63 4.46 -4.77
N GLU A 192 15.39 5.43 -5.64
CA GLU A 192 15.84 6.81 -5.45
C GLU A 192 15.21 7.46 -4.22
N ALA A 193 13.89 7.35 -4.06
CA ALA A 193 13.17 7.95 -2.94
C ALA A 193 13.62 7.37 -1.59
N LEU A 194 13.77 6.04 -1.51
CA LEU A 194 14.26 5.41 -0.28
C LEU A 194 15.73 5.73 0.00
N ALA A 195 16.58 5.83 -1.03
CA ALA A 195 17.96 6.26 -0.85
C ALA A 195 18.05 7.69 -0.30
N LYS A 196 17.18 8.60 -0.78
CA LYS A 196 17.04 9.96 -0.23
C LYS A 196 16.62 9.94 1.24
N ALA A 197 15.74 9.01 1.64
CA ALA A 197 15.38 8.78 3.04
C ALA A 197 16.45 8.03 3.87
N GLY A 198 17.64 7.75 3.30
CA GLY A 198 18.71 7.02 3.98
C GLY A 198 18.49 5.50 4.10
N ILE A 199 17.51 4.94 3.38
CA ILE A 199 17.15 3.52 3.42
C ILE A 199 17.73 2.82 2.19
N ALA A 200 18.75 1.98 2.40
CA ALA A 200 19.32 1.17 1.33
C ALA A 200 18.50 -0.12 1.12
N LEU A 201 17.98 -0.33 -0.09
CA LEU A 201 17.44 -1.64 -0.47
C LEU A 201 18.60 -2.58 -0.79
N LYS A 202 18.84 -3.55 0.10
CA LYS A 202 19.80 -4.62 -0.16
C LYS A 202 19.38 -5.39 -1.41
N SER A 203 20.30 -5.51 -2.36
CA SER A 203 20.10 -6.16 -3.66
C SER A 203 19.53 -7.57 -3.50
#